data_AF-A0A7S0U437-F1
#
_entry.id   AF-A0A7S0U437-F1
#
_cell.length_a   1.000
_cell.length_b   1.000
_cell.length_c   1.000
_cell.angle_alpha   90.00
_cell.angle_beta   90.00
_cell.angle_gamma   90.00
#
_symmetry.space_group_name_H-M   'P 1'
#
loop_
_entity.id
_entity.type
_entity.pdbx_description
1 polymer ?
#
loop_
_entity_poly.entity_id
_entity_poly.type
_entity_poly.pdbx_seq_one_letter_code
_entity_poly.pdbx_strand_id
1 'polypeptide(L)'
;GSLGVVVVGTGAVGMGAPGMAAARMQVLVYDRLKHPVMQAPVHAGFEAIHQGNMYVSVYDPAGATWSLLFRDEEELSSFMLGVALARSTLWTSESYPLVLQDVHFGRGATAEYGDKVWVRHT
;
A
#
# COMPACT_ATOMS: atom_id res chain seq x y z
N GLY A 1 26.54 -2.90 3.14
CA GLY A 1 26.00 -3.56 4.34
C GLY A 1 24.56 -3.17 4.48
N SER A 2 23.66 -4.15 4.61
CA SER A 2 22.23 -3.98 4.36
C SER A 2 21.49 -3.31 5.52
N LEU A 3 20.63 -2.36 5.19
CA LEU A 3 19.58 -1.85 6.08
C LEU A 3 18.32 -2.72 5.89
N GLY A 4 17.47 -2.80 6.91
CA GLY A 4 16.16 -3.46 6.81
C GLY A 4 15.07 -2.43 6.58
N VAL A 5 14.09 -2.72 5.73
CA VAL A 5 12.92 -1.85 5.48
C VAL A 5 11.65 -2.65 5.69
N VAL A 6 10.72 -2.11 6.50
CA VAL A 6 9.43 -2.76 6.78
C VAL A 6 8.32 -1.70 6.83
N VAL A 7 7.14 -2.04 6.33
CA VAL A 7 5.90 -1.27 6.55
C VAL A 7 5.18 -1.83 7.77
N VAL A 8 4.95 -1.00 8.78
CA VAL A 8 4.40 -1.41 10.08
C VAL A 8 3.13 -0.62 10.40
N GLY A 9 2.09 -1.31 10.84
CA GLY A 9 0.90 -0.71 11.43
C GLY A 9 1.09 -0.46 12.92
N THR A 10 0.81 0.77 13.37
CA THR A 10 0.72 1.12 14.79
C THR A 10 -0.76 1.35 15.12
N GLY A 11 -1.35 0.43 15.89
CA GLY A 11 -2.77 0.44 16.24
C GLY A 11 -3.35 -0.98 16.28
N ALA A 12 -4.51 -1.15 16.93
CA ALA A 12 -5.18 -2.43 17.00
C ALA A 12 -5.68 -2.85 15.60
N VAL A 13 -5.00 -3.80 14.98
CA VAL A 13 -5.53 -4.50 13.80
C VAL A 13 -6.59 -5.47 14.31
N GLY A 14 -7.85 -5.05 14.29
CA GLY A 14 -8.94 -5.88 14.78
C GLY A 14 -10.31 -5.23 14.64
N MET A 15 -11.03 -5.64 13.59
CA MET A 15 -12.48 -5.85 13.58
C MET A 15 -13.35 -4.74 14.22
N GLY A 16 -13.80 -3.78 13.40
CA GLY A 16 -15.20 -3.31 13.38
C GLY A 16 -15.87 -2.83 14.68
N ALA A 17 -15.14 -2.36 15.69
CA ALA A 17 -15.74 -1.72 16.85
C ALA A 17 -15.75 -0.18 16.68
N PRO A 18 -16.92 0.49 16.79
CA PRO A 18 -16.97 1.95 16.76
C PRO A 18 -16.23 2.51 17.97
N GLY A 19 -15.06 3.11 17.74
CA GLY A 19 -14.20 3.69 18.79
C GLY A 19 -12.73 3.29 18.73
N MET A 20 -12.33 2.32 17.90
CA MET A 20 -10.90 2.05 17.66
C MET A 20 -10.33 3.07 16.66
N ALA A 21 -9.27 3.78 17.07
CA ALA A 21 -8.53 4.66 16.18
C ALA A 21 -8.03 3.88 14.95
N ALA A 22 -8.24 4.43 13.75
CA ALA A 22 -7.74 3.85 12.51
C ALA A 22 -6.26 3.49 12.65
N ALA A 23 -5.88 2.28 12.23
CA ALA A 23 -4.49 1.83 12.28
C ALA A 23 -3.59 2.83 11.53
N ARG A 24 -2.59 3.39 12.22
CA ARG A 24 -1.63 4.33 11.61
C ARG A 24 -0.47 3.55 11.03
N MET A 25 -0.41 3.48 9.71
CA MET A 25 0.66 2.79 9.00
C MET A 25 1.88 3.70 8.84
N GLN A 26 3.08 3.13 8.90
CA GLN A 26 4.34 3.85 8.69
C GLN A 26 5.40 2.96 8.06
N VAL A 27 6.28 3.56 7.26
CA VAL A 27 7.50 2.93 6.77
C VAL A 27 8.60 3.13 7.80
N LEU A 28 9.28 2.05 8.18
CA LEU A 28 10.41 2.05 9.09
C LEU A 28 11.64 1.48 8.38
N VAL A 29 12.74 2.22 8.47
CA VAL A 29 14.07 1.74 8.06
C VAL A 29 14.89 1.51 9.31
N TYR A 30 15.52 0.34 9.38
CA TYR A 30 16.33 -0.09 10.51
C TYR A 30 17.80 -0.20 10.12
N ASP A 31 18.67 0.23 11.04
CA ASP A 31 20.07 -0.12 10.98
C ASP A 31 20.30 -1.62 11.28
N ARG A 32 21.55 -2.06 11.24
CA ARG A 32 21.92 -3.45 11.51
C ARG A 32 21.69 -3.87 12.96
N LEU A 33 21.63 -2.92 13.88
CA LEU A 33 21.34 -3.14 15.29
C LEU A 33 19.82 -3.10 15.57
N LYS A 34 19.00 -3.01 14.52
CA LYS A 34 17.54 -2.89 14.57
C LYS A 34 17.07 -1.61 15.25
N HIS A 35 17.87 -0.54 15.22
CA HIS A 35 17.41 0.79 15.60
C HIS A 35 16.71 1.45 14.40
N PRO A 36 15.53 2.07 14.60
CA PRO A 36 14.87 2.81 13.54
C PRO A 36 15.68 4.06 13.21
N VAL A 37 16.13 4.17 11.96
CA VAL A 37 16.89 5.32 11.44
C VAL A 37 16.06 6.25 10.56
N MET A 38 14.94 5.75 10.01
CA MET A 38 13.94 6.56 9.32
C MET A 38 12.54 6.06 9.67
N GLN A 39 11.63 7.00 9.90
CA GLN A 39 10.22 6.74 10.14
C GLN A 39 9.40 7.69 9.26
N ALA A 40 8.65 7.13 8.32
CA ALA A 40 7.80 7.90 7.42
C ALA A 40 6.34 7.44 7.57
N PRO A 41 5.49 8.20 8.28
CA PRO A 41 4.06 7.92 8.39
C PRO A 41 3.39 7.89 7.01
N VAL A 42 2.54 6.90 6.78
CA VAL A 42 1.73 6.81 5.57
C VAL A 42 0.49 7.71 5.76
N HIS A 43 0.49 8.86 5.10
CA HIS A 43 -0.62 9.81 5.02
C HIS A 43 -1.12 9.96 3.58
N ALA A 44 -2.17 10.76 3.34
CA ALA A 44 -2.81 10.85 2.03
C ALA A 44 -1.86 11.26 0.88
N GLY A 45 -0.91 12.16 1.16
CA GLY A 45 0.15 12.59 0.25
C GLY A 45 1.46 11.79 0.38
N PHE A 46 1.47 10.65 1.06
CA PHE A 46 2.66 9.81 1.12
C PHE A 46 2.90 9.13 -0.22
N GLU A 47 4.13 9.22 -0.72
CA GLU A 47 4.55 8.62 -1.99
C GLU A 47 5.79 7.74 -1.80
N ALA A 48 5.74 6.55 -2.38
CA ALA A 48 6.89 5.69 -2.61
C ALA A 48 7.04 5.53 -4.12
N ILE A 49 8.09 6.11 -4.69
CA ILE A 49 8.27 6.23 -6.14
C ILE A 49 9.33 5.23 -6.59
N HIS A 50 8.93 4.22 -7.37
CA HIS A 50 9.87 3.30 -7.99
C HIS A 50 10.67 4.03 -9.09
N GLN A 51 11.99 4.10 -8.93
CA GLN A 51 12.91 4.83 -9.81
C GLN A 51 13.54 3.92 -10.89
N GLY A 52 13.22 2.62 -10.89
CA GLY A 52 13.94 1.61 -11.66
C GLY A 52 15.18 1.07 -10.94
N ASN A 53 15.77 0.00 -11.47
CA ASN A 53 16.98 -0.64 -10.93
C ASN A 53 16.91 -0.95 -9.41
N MET A 54 15.75 -1.40 -8.92
CA MET A 54 15.52 -1.75 -7.52
C MET A 54 15.60 -0.57 -6.53
N TYR A 55 15.49 0.67 -7.02
CA TYR A 55 15.43 1.86 -6.17
C TYR A 55 14.00 2.36 -5.96
N VAL A 56 13.68 2.72 -4.72
CA VAL A 56 12.46 3.45 -4.37
C VAL A 56 12.80 4.71 -3.60
N SER A 57 12.25 5.85 -4.03
CA SER A 57 12.32 7.10 -3.28
C SER A 57 11.14 7.23 -2.33
N VAL A 58 11.41 7.60 -1.08
CA VAL A 58 10.42 7.89 -0.03
C VAL A 58 10.77 9.23 0.61
N TYR A 59 9.76 10.01 0.97
CA TYR A 59 9.96 11.27 1.69
C TYR A 59 9.69 11.08 3.18
N ASP A 60 10.53 11.65 4.03
CA ASP A 60 10.25 11.72 5.46
C ASP A 60 9.45 12.99 5.83
N PRO A 61 8.89 13.09 7.05
CA PRO A 61 8.15 14.26 7.49
C PRO A 61 8.96 15.56 7.54
N ALA A 62 10.29 15.47 7.57
CA ALA A 62 11.18 16.63 7.54
C ALA A 62 11.47 17.11 6.10
N GLY A 63 10.91 16.44 5.09
CA GLY A 63 11.08 16.76 3.67
C GLY A 63 12.36 16.19 3.06
N ALA A 64 13.12 15.35 3.78
CA ALA A 64 14.28 14.69 3.21
C ALA A 64 13.85 13.54 2.30
N THR A 65 14.58 13.38 1.19
CA THR A 65 14.36 12.28 0.24
C THR A 65 15.28 11.12 0.59
N TRP A 66 14.68 9.95 0.84
CA TRP A 66 15.37 8.70 1.10
C TRP A 66 15.31 7.81 -0.14
N SER A 67 16.47 7.32 -0.59
CA SER A 67 16.54 6.32 -1.67
C SER A 67 16.83 4.94 -1.08
N LEU A 68 15.84 4.06 -1.17
CA LEU A 68 15.91 2.69 -0.68
C LEU A 68 16.32 1.78 -1.83
N LEU A 69 17.40 1.02 -1.64
CA LEU A 69 17.86 0.00 -2.58
C LEU A 69 17.44 -1.38 -2.07
N PHE A 70 16.71 -2.12 -2.90
CA PHE A 70 16.32 -3.51 -2.63
C PHE A 70 17.30 -4.49 -3.25
N ARG A 71 17.41 -5.69 -2.67
CA ARG A 71 18.38 -6.69 -3.13
C ARG A 71 17.95 -7.38 -4.42
N ASP A 72 16.63 -7.54 -4.56
CA ASP A 72 15.99 -8.22 -5.67
C ASP A 72 14.58 -7.66 -5.90
N GLU A 73 13.93 -8.15 -6.95
CA GLU A 73 12.59 -7.74 -7.35
C GLU A 73 11.51 -8.26 -6.38
N GLU A 74 11.75 -9.35 -5.66
CA GLU A 74 10.81 -9.92 -4.69
C GLU A 74 10.69 -9.02 -3.45
N GLU A 75 11.81 -8.56 -2.90
CA GLU A 75 11.84 -7.59 -1.80
C GLU A 75 11.19 -6.26 -2.20
N LEU A 76 11.54 -5.76 -3.39
CA LEU A 76 10.94 -4.55 -3.95
C LEU A 76 9.43 -4.69 -4.07
N SER A 77 8.96 -5.77 -4.69
CA SER A 77 7.53 -6.02 -4.91
C SER A 77 6.78 -6.17 -3.59
N SER A 78 7.36 -6.89 -2.63
CA SER A 78 6.81 -7.06 -1.29
C SER A 78 6.69 -5.73 -0.55
N PHE A 79 7.72 -4.88 -0.65
CA PHE A 79 7.69 -3.53 -0.07
C PHE A 79 6.61 -2.66 -0.73
N MET A 80 6.56 -2.62 -2.06
CA MET A 80 5.59 -1.82 -2.81
C MET A 80 4.14 -2.28 -2.53
N LEU A 81 3.91 -3.59 -2.40
CA LEU A 81 2.62 -4.13 -1.97
C LEU A 81 2.28 -3.70 -0.54
N GLY A 82 3.23 -3.76 0.38
CA GLY A 82 3.05 -3.28 1.75
C GLY A 82 2.67 -1.80 1.81
N VAL A 83 3.32 -0.96 1.00
CA VAL A 83 2.96 0.47 0.86
C VAL A 83 1.57 0.64 0.28
N ALA A 84 1.20 -0.11 -0.77
CA ALA A 84 -0.13 -0.03 -1.38
C ALA A 84 -1.24 -0.43 -0.39
N LEU A 85 -1.04 -1.51 0.36
CA LEU A 85 -1.95 -1.94 1.41
C LEU A 85 -2.05 -0.89 2.53
N ALA A 86 -0.92 -0.33 2.97
CA ALA A 86 -0.92 0.76 3.95
C ALA A 86 -1.67 2.01 3.46
N ARG A 87 -1.55 2.37 2.18
CA ARG A 87 -2.32 3.48 1.60
C ARG A 87 -3.81 3.16 1.48
N SER A 88 -4.18 1.90 1.25
CA SER A 88 -5.59 1.49 1.19
C SER A 88 -6.34 1.69 2.50
N THR A 89 -5.66 1.72 3.66
CA THR A 89 -6.32 2.03 4.94
C THR A 89 -6.70 3.51 5.05
N LEU A 90 -6.17 4.37 4.18
CA LEU A 90 -6.53 5.78 4.07
C LEU A 90 -7.67 6.01 3.07
N TRP A 91 -8.17 4.96 2.41
CA TRP A 91 -9.21 5.11 1.43
C TRP A 91 -10.53 5.52 2.08
N THR A 92 -11.05 6.64 1.61
CA THR A 92 -12.42 7.09 1.88
C THR A 92 -13.12 7.27 0.54
N SER A 93 -14.44 7.16 0.53
CA SER A 93 -15.26 7.42 -0.68
C SER A 93 -15.05 8.84 -1.25
N GLU A 94 -14.58 9.78 -0.43
CA GLU A 94 -14.25 11.14 -0.83
C GLU A 94 -12.85 11.26 -1.45
N SER A 95 -11.86 10.51 -0.95
CA SER A 95 -10.46 10.61 -1.40
C SER A 95 -10.14 9.68 -2.58
N TYR A 96 -10.83 8.54 -2.64
CA TYR A 96 -10.71 7.54 -3.68
C TYR A 96 -12.13 7.08 -4.05
N PRO A 97 -12.84 7.83 -4.92
CA PRO A 97 -14.18 7.44 -5.32
C PRO A 97 -14.10 6.06 -5.96
N LEU A 98 -14.70 5.07 -5.28
CA LEU A 98 -14.84 3.74 -5.84
C LEU A 98 -15.71 3.87 -7.09
N VAL A 99 -15.14 3.55 -8.24
CA VAL A 99 -15.93 3.40 -9.46
C VAL A 99 -16.68 2.08 -9.33
N LEU A 100 -17.94 2.17 -8.91
CA LEU A 100 -18.88 1.07 -9.05
C LEU A 100 -19.34 1.07 -10.51
N GLN A 101 -18.89 0.06 -11.25
CA GLN A 101 -19.38 -0.18 -12.60
C GLN A 101 -20.33 -1.36 -12.55
N ASP A 102 -21.60 -1.10 -12.85
CA ASP A 102 -22.57 -2.16 -13.04
C ASP A 102 -22.15 -3.03 -14.23
N VAL A 103 -22.02 -4.33 -13.97
CA VAL A 103 -21.75 -5.31 -15.03
C VAL A 103 -23.09 -5.67 -15.66
N HIS A 104 -23.32 -5.17 -16.86
CA HIS A 104 -24.43 -5.62 -17.69
C HIS A 104 -23.97 -6.77 -18.58
N PHE A 105 -24.74 -7.86 -18.62
CA PHE A 105 -24.54 -8.87 -19.64
C PHE A 105 -24.75 -8.23 -21.03
N GLY A 106 -23.80 -8.44 -21.94
CA GLY A 106 -23.97 -8.07 -23.34
C GLY A 106 -25.00 -8.94 -24.05
N ARG A 107 -24.99 -8.98 -25.39
CA ARG A 107 -25.79 -9.96 -26.15
C ARG A 107 -25.23 -11.38 -25.92
N GLY A 108 -25.96 -12.23 -25.20
CA GLY A 108 -25.57 -13.60 -24.93
C GLY A 108 -26.36 -14.24 -23.78
N ALA A 109 -25.90 -15.41 -23.33
CA ALA A 109 -26.50 -16.14 -22.21
C ALA A 109 -26.43 -15.33 -20.90
N THR A 110 -27.49 -15.40 -20.12
CA THR A 110 -27.56 -14.88 -18.74
C THR A 110 -26.67 -15.74 -17.84
N ALA A 111 -25.95 -15.13 -16.89
CA ALA A 111 -25.23 -15.89 -15.87
C ALA A 111 -26.07 -16.06 -14.61
N GLU A 112 -25.93 -17.21 -13.95
CA GLU A 112 -26.58 -17.52 -12.70
C GLU A 112 -25.62 -17.33 -11.50
N TYR A 113 -26.18 -17.35 -10.30
CA TYR A 113 -25.38 -17.25 -9.08
C TYR A 113 -24.39 -18.43 -9.00
N GLY A 114 -23.09 -18.11 -9.00
CA GLY A 114 -22.00 -19.09 -8.97
C GLY A 114 -21.21 -19.19 -10.27
N ASP A 115 -21.66 -18.53 -11.35
CA ASP A 115 -20.94 -18.50 -12.60
C ASP A 115 -19.70 -17.58 -12.56
N LYS A 116 -18.65 -17.98 -13.27
CA LYS A 116 -17.44 -17.16 -13.48
C LYS A 116 -17.61 -16.32 -14.73
N VAL A 117 -17.61 -15.00 -14.58
CA VAL A 117 -17.75 -14.05 -15.70
C VAL A 117 -16.40 -13.38 -15.97
N TRP A 118 -16.04 -13.27 -17.24
CA TRP A 118 -14.85 -12.54 -17.69
C TRP A 118 -15.27 -11.11 -18.07
N VAL A 119 -14.71 -10.12 -17.38
CA VAL A 119 -14.94 -8.71 -17.69
C VAL A 119 -13.84 -8.23 -18.65
N ARG A 120 -14.24 -7.75 -19.83
CA ARG A 120 -13.33 -7.01 -20.73
C ARG A 120 -13.38 -5.54 -20.36
N HIS A 121 -12.21 -4.93 -20.18
CA HIS A 121 -12.11 -3.48 -20.06
C HIS A 121 -12.38 -2.86 -21.43
N THR A 122 -13.28 -1.88 -21.49
CA THR A 122 -13.50 -1.01 -22.65
C THR A 122 -12.95 0.37 -22.38
#